data_AF-A0A9B0GUC2-F1
#
_entry.id   AF-A0A9B0GUC2-F1
#
_cell.length_a   1.000
_cell.length_b   1.000
_cell.length_c   1.000
_cell.angle_alpha   90.00
_cell.angle_beta   90.00
_cell.angle_gamma   90.00
#
_symmetry.space_group_name_H-M   'P 1'
#
loop_
_entity.id
_entity.type
_entity.pdbx_description
1 polymer ?
#
loop_
_entity_poly.entity_id
_entity_poly.type
_entity_poly.pdbx_seq_one_letter_code
_entity_poly.pdbx_strand_id
1 'polypeptide(L)' 'MELEAMRKYTSPVNPAVFPHVTVALLAIDMFFTSWFFIYKVTSTKYTRDVYKELLISLVASLFLGSGVFLLFWVGIYL' A
#
# COMPACT_ATOMS: atom_id res chain seq x y z
N MET A 1 30.04 7.57 -30.84
CA MET A 1 29.36 6.31 -31.17
C MET A 1 28.80 5.58 -29.94
N GLU A 2 28.84 6.17 -28.72
CA GLU A 2 28.37 5.50 -27.50
C GLU A 2 26.90 5.81 -27.13
N LEU A 3 26.33 6.93 -27.61
CA LEU A 3 24.95 7.35 -27.27
C LEU A 3 23.85 6.64 -28.08
N GLU A 4 24.18 6.07 -29.24
CA GLU A 4 23.19 5.35 -30.07
C GLU A 4 22.87 3.95 -29.54
N ALA A 5 23.75 3.39 -28.69
CA ALA A 5 23.54 2.11 -28.02
C ALA A 5 22.68 2.22 -26.74
N MET A 6 22.41 3.45 -26.25
CA MET A 6 21.53 3.66 -25.11
C MET A 6 20.07 3.39 -25.53
N ARG A 7 19.52 2.26 -25.07
CA ARG A 7 18.08 1.99 -25.14
C ARG A 7 17.33 3.13 -24.45
N LYS A 8 16.28 3.62 -25.10
CA LYS A 8 15.34 4.58 -24.49
C LYS A 8 14.90 4.06 -23.13
N TYR A 9 15.18 4.83 -22.08
CA TYR A 9 14.65 4.56 -20.75
C TYR A 9 13.13 4.70 -20.82
N THR A 10 12.46 3.56 -20.86
CA THR A 10 11.00 3.50 -20.73
C THR A 10 10.72 3.22 -19.27
N SER A 11 9.85 4.02 -18.67
CA SER A 11 9.41 3.80 -17.29
C SER A 11 8.99 2.33 -17.13
N PRO A 12 9.51 1.59 -16.14
CA PRO A 12 9.21 0.17 -15.94
C PRO A 12 7.71 -0.08 -15.65
N VAL A 13 6.97 0.96 -15.27
CA VAL A 13 5.52 0.92 -15.06
C VAL A 13 4.84 1.90 -16.02
N ASN A 14 3.85 1.39 -16.75
CA ASN A 14 3.04 2.18 -17.68
C ASN A 14 2.15 3.16 -16.87
N PRO A 15 2.12 4.46 -17.18
CA PRO A 15 1.28 5.43 -16.47
C PRO A 15 -0.20 5.06 -16.36
N ALA A 16 -0.72 4.31 -17.34
CA ALA A 16 -2.11 3.85 -17.37
C ALA A 16 -2.47 2.83 -16.28
N VAL A 17 -1.49 2.14 -15.67
CA VAL A 17 -1.76 1.12 -14.63
C VAL A 17 -1.69 1.66 -13.20
N PHE A 18 -1.11 2.85 -12.99
CA PHE A 18 -1.11 3.51 -11.68
C PHE A 18 -2.50 3.67 -11.03
N PRO A 19 -3.58 4.12 -11.71
CA PRO A 19 -4.88 4.30 -11.05
C PRO A 19 -5.41 3.00 -10.46
N HIS A 20 -5.35 1.95 -11.28
CA HIS A 20 -5.94 0.67 -10.96
C HIS A 20 -5.24 0.03 -9.77
N VAL A 21 -3.91 0.10 -9.76
CA VAL A 21 -3.08 -0.43 -8.67
C VAL A 21 -3.28 0.38 -7.39
N THR A 22 -3.30 1.72 -7.48
CA THR A 22 -3.53 2.61 -6.33
C THR A 22 -4.89 2.39 -5.67
N VAL A 23 -5.96 2.30 -6.46
CA VAL A 23 -7.31 2.07 -5.93
C VAL A 23 -7.42 0.69 -5.29
N ALA A 24 -6.85 -0.35 -5.91
CA ALA A 24 -6.85 -1.70 -5.36
C ALA A 24 -6.11 -1.77 -4.01
N LEU A 25 -4.91 -1.18 -3.93
CA LEU A 25 -4.11 -1.13 -2.71
C LEU A 25 -4.82 -0.35 -1.59
N LEU A 26 -5.43 0.79 -1.89
CA LEU A 26 -6.19 1.59 -0.92
C LEU A 26 -7.44 0.88 -0.41
N ALA A 27 -8.17 0.19 -1.29
CA ALA A 27 -9.35 -0.55 -0.88
C ALA A 27 -9.00 -1.66 0.11
N ILE A 28 -7.90 -2.38 -0.16
CA ILE A 28 -7.38 -3.42 0.72
C ILE A 28 -6.87 -2.82 2.04
N ASP A 29 -6.13 -1.72 1.97
CA ASP A 29 -5.62 -0.99 3.14
C ASP A 29 -6.75 -0.54 4.08
N MET A 30 -7.78 0.13 3.54
CA MET A 30 -8.92 0.59 4.33
C MET A 30 -9.66 -0.58 4.99
N PHE A 31 -9.76 -1.71 4.31
CA PHE A 31 -10.38 -2.92 4.87
C PHE A 31 -9.61 -3.44 6.08
N PHE A 32 -8.28 -3.60 5.97
CA PHE A 32 -7.44 -4.08 7.07
C PHE A 32 -7.37 -3.09 8.24
N THR A 33 -7.32 -1.78 7.96
CA THR A 33 -7.32 -0.74 8.99
C THR A 33 -8.64 -0.73 9.76
N SER A 34 -9.76 -0.82 9.07
CA SER A 34 -11.09 -0.90 9.71
C SER A 34 -11.22 -2.16 10.56
N TRP A 35 -10.74 -3.30 10.05
CA TRP A 35 -10.69 -4.57 10.79
C TRP A 35 -9.85 -4.48 12.07
N PHE A 36 -8.68 -3.81 12.02
CA PHE A 36 -7.84 -3.57 13.18
C PHE A 36 -8.56 -2.74 14.25
N PHE A 37 -9.24 -1.65 13.85
CA PHE A 37 -10.00 -0.83 14.77
C PHE A 37 -11.16 -1.59 15.41
N ILE A 38 -11.92 -2.37 14.63
CA ILE A 38 -13.01 -3.20 15.16
C ILE A 38 -12.46 -4.21 16.15
N TYR A 39 -11.38 -4.93 15.82
CA TYR A 39 -10.78 -5.90 16.72
C TYR A 39 -10.33 -5.26 18.04
N LYS A 40 -9.72 -4.07 17.98
CA LYS A 40 -9.24 -3.35 19.17
C LYS A 40 -10.36 -2.78 20.04
N VAL A 41 -11.45 -2.32 19.42
CA VAL A 41 -12.63 -1.77 20.14
C VAL A 41 -13.48 -2.89 20.76
N THR A 42 -13.54 -4.05 20.13
CA THR A 42 -14.41 -5.16 20.55
C THR A 42 -13.70 -6.14 21.50
N SER A 43 -12.36 -6.20 21.49
CA SER A 43 -11.61 -7.13 22.33
C SER A 43 -11.52 -6.65 23.79
N THR A 44 -12.08 -7.44 24.70
CA THR A 44 -12.02 -7.20 26.14
C THR A 44 -10.70 -7.69 26.72
N LYS A 45 -10.29 -7.19 27.91
CA LYS A 45 -8.99 -7.48 28.55
C LYS A 45 -8.62 -8.97 28.65
N TYR A 46 -9.59 -9.89 28.63
CA TYR A 46 -9.37 -11.32 28.80
C TYR A 46 -9.15 -12.11 27.50
N THR A 47 -9.45 -11.54 26.32
CA THR A 47 -9.30 -12.20 25.01
C THR A 47 -8.32 -11.48 24.08
N ARG A 48 -7.50 -10.57 24.63
CA ARG A 48 -6.53 -9.80 23.83
C ARG A 48 -5.28 -10.63 23.51
N ASP A 49 -5.29 -11.23 22.34
CA ASP A 49 -4.09 -11.76 21.71
C ASP A 49 -3.29 -10.63 21.03
N VAL A 50 -2.21 -10.21 21.70
CA VAL A 50 -1.26 -9.20 21.18
C VAL A 50 -0.64 -9.67 19.86
N TYR A 51 -0.42 -10.97 19.68
CA TYR A 51 0.08 -11.56 18.43
C TYR A 51 -0.85 -11.31 17.23
N LYS A 52 -2.17 -11.46 17.42
CA LYS A 52 -3.15 -11.19 16.36
C LYS A 52 -3.23 -9.70 16.05
N GLU A 53 -3.22 -8.84 17.07
CA GLU A 53 -3.19 -7.39 16.87
C GLU A 53 -1.96 -6.98 16.04
N LEU A 54 -0.79 -7.52 16.40
CA LEU A 54 0.48 -7.15 15.77
C LEU A 54 0.59 -7.69 14.34
N LEU A 55 0.10 -8.89 14.07
CA LEU A 55 0.03 -9.43 12.70
C LEU A 55 -0.88 -8.58 11.80
N ILE A 56 -2.08 -8.23 12.28
CA ILE A 56 -3.02 -7.43 11.51
C ILE A 56 -2.47 -6.02 11.29
N SER A 57 -1.84 -5.40 12.31
CA SER A 57 -1.25 -4.06 12.16
C SER A 57 -0.01 -4.07 11.26
N LEU A 58 0.79 -5.14 11.29
CA LEU A 58 1.95 -5.30 10.40
C LEU A 58 1.50 -5.36 8.95
N VAL A 59 0.51 -6.22 8.66
CA VAL A 59 -0.09 -6.34 7.32
C VAL A 59 -0.67 -5.01 6.88
N ALA A 60 -1.46 -4.33 7.73
CA ALA A 60 -2.00 -3.02 7.41
C ALA A 60 -0.90 -1.99 7.11
N SER A 61 0.17 -1.93 7.92
CA SER A 61 1.27 -0.96 7.73
C SER A 61 2.04 -1.18 6.42
N LEU A 62 2.19 -2.43 5.98
CA LEU A 62 2.82 -2.76 4.69
C LEU A 62 1.98 -2.22 3.52
N PHE A 63 0.65 -2.36 3.60
CA PHE A 63 -0.25 -1.84 2.58
C PHE A 63 -0.38 -0.31 2.64
N LEU A 64 -0.37 0.29 3.83
CA LEU A 64 -0.42 1.74 3.99
C LEU A 64 0.83 2.43 3.41
N GLY A 65 2.00 1.79 3.52
CA GLY A 65 3.25 2.25 2.90
C GLY A 65 3.21 2.24 1.36
N SER A 66 2.33 1.46 0.75
CA SER A 66 2.09 1.49 -0.69
C SER A 66 1.30 2.73 -1.15
N GLY A 67 0.80 3.56 -0.22
CA GLY A 67 0.16 4.85 -0.51
C GLY A 67 1.06 5.84 -1.28
N VAL A 68 2.37 5.60 -1.38
CA VAL A 68 3.26 6.31 -2.32
C VAL A 68 2.77 6.25 -3.77
N PHE A 69 2.03 5.22 -4.16
CA PHE A 69 1.40 5.12 -5.48
C PHE A 69 0.31 6.20 -5.72
N LEU A 70 -0.28 6.79 -4.67
CA LEU A 70 -1.12 7.99 -4.80
C LEU A 70 -0.31 9.23 -5.20
N LEU A 71 0.92 9.37 -4.72
CA LEU A 71 1.79 10.48 -5.10
C LEU A 71 2.16 10.38 -6.58
N PHE A 72 2.46 9.17 -7.06
CA PHE A 72 2.63 8.90 -8.49
C PHE A 72 1.37 9.21 -9.30
N TRP A 73 0.18 8.90 -8.77
CA TRP A 73 -1.10 9.22 -9.42
C TRP A 73 -1.36 10.73 -9.56
N VAL A 74 -1.04 11.52 -8.52
CA VAL A 74 -1.22 12.98 -8.57
C VAL A 74 -0.11 13.70 -9.37
N GLY A 75 0.85 12.94 -9.91
CA GLY A 75 1.95 13.46 -10.73
C GLY A 75 3.14 13.99 -9.93
N ILE A 76 3.21 13.68 -8.63
CA ILE A 76 4.37 13.97 -7.78
C ILE A 76 5.29 12.75 -7.85
N TYR A 77 6.30 12.86 -8.71
CA TYR A 77 7.35 11.86 -8.84
C TYR A 77 8.44 12.16 -7.81
N LEU A 78 8.57 11.31 -6.78
CA LEU A 78 9.62 11.37 -5.78
C LEU A 78 10.81 10.48 -6.19
#